data_AF-A0A9W9YZF6-F1
#
_entry.id   AF-A0A9W9YZF6-F1
#
_cell.length_a   1.000
_cell.length_b   1.000
_cell.length_c   1.000
_cell.angle_alpha   90.00
_cell.angle_beta   90.00
_cell.angle_gamma   90.00
#
_symmetry.space_group_name_H-M   'P 1'
#
loop_
_entity.id
_entity.type
_entity.pdbx_description
1 polymer ?
#
loop_
_entity_poly.entity_id
_entity_poly.type
_entity_poly.pdbx_seq_one_letter_code
_entity_poly.pdbx_strand_id
1 'polypeptide(L)'
;MQRTLQWLSIYNCRELFWSENPFLIETLQQLTQLQHLDLSKDDPEENMGLPAFLDCSQILVDKDFLERLLPSLPNLTWLDLSGNAKFSFGDLKLFQQCYPQMLKFLGLFMTDMCSFPEIPADQVSGNGNVKQITLSVKIYNNRPTFLTSAMRELFNIIRDEYPDLDKNLMCNVVLGAMESQTKDKHIQLAGR
;
A
#
# COMPACT_ATOMS: atom_id res chain seq x y z
N MET A 1 21.97 -19.39 14.26
CA MET A 1 21.91 -18.54 13.05
C MET A 1 21.40 -17.18 13.46
N GLN A 2 22.16 -16.12 13.18
CA GLN A 2 21.72 -14.74 13.41
C GLN A 2 20.74 -14.37 12.28
N ARG A 3 19.50 -14.01 12.62
CA ARG A 3 18.50 -13.60 11.62
C ARG A 3 18.82 -12.18 11.17
N THR A 4 19.23 -12.00 9.92
CA THR A 4 19.74 -10.72 9.38
C THR A 4 18.82 -10.09 8.33
N LEU A 5 17.65 -10.70 8.05
CA LEU A 5 16.75 -10.19 7.03
C LEU A 5 16.15 -8.84 7.49
N GLN A 6 16.43 -7.79 6.72
CA GLN A 6 15.96 -6.43 6.98
C GLN A 6 14.87 -5.97 6.01
N TRP A 7 14.75 -6.63 4.86
CA TRP A 7 13.82 -6.26 3.80
C TRP A 7 13.09 -7.50 3.31
N LEU A 8 11.77 -7.48 3.35
CA LEU A 8 10.90 -8.54 2.86
C LEU A 8 9.75 -7.92 2.09
N SER A 9 9.55 -8.37 0.86
CA SER A 9 8.36 -8.08 0.09
C SER A 9 7.67 -9.36 -0.29
N ILE A 10 6.41 -9.47 0.08
CA ILE A 10 5.49 -10.53 -0.36
C ILE A 10 4.31 -9.95 -1.14
N TYR A 11 4.57 -8.84 -1.85
CA TYR A 11 3.64 -8.21 -2.78
C TYR A 11 3.03 -9.24 -3.75
N ASN A 12 1.70 -9.28 -3.80
CA ASN A 12 0.91 -10.23 -4.60
C ASN A 12 1.11 -11.74 -4.28
N CYS A 13 1.73 -12.10 -3.15
CA CYS A 13 1.90 -13.51 -2.75
C CYS A 13 0.64 -14.08 -2.06
N ARG A 14 -0.45 -14.28 -2.80
CA ARG A 14 -1.77 -14.70 -2.27
C ARG A 14 -1.74 -16.00 -1.46
N GLU A 15 -0.98 -16.98 -1.93
CA GLU A 15 -0.92 -18.34 -1.34
C GLU A 15 -0.39 -18.35 0.10
N LEU A 16 0.36 -17.31 0.49
CA LEU A 16 0.89 -17.19 1.84
C LEU A 16 -0.19 -16.86 2.88
N PHE A 17 -1.36 -16.42 2.43
CA PHE A 17 -2.42 -15.92 3.32
C PHE A 17 -3.71 -16.74 3.24
N TRP A 18 -3.66 -17.93 2.66
CA TRP A 18 -4.78 -18.86 2.75
C TRP A 18 -5.03 -19.28 4.20
N SER A 19 -6.28 -19.55 4.56
CA SER A 19 -6.67 -19.99 5.91
C SER A 19 -5.94 -21.26 6.36
N GLU A 20 -5.40 -22.05 5.42
CA GLU A 20 -4.60 -23.23 5.67
C GLU A 20 -3.11 -22.95 5.94
N ASN A 21 -2.66 -21.69 5.84
CA ASN A 21 -1.32 -21.26 6.20
C ASN A 21 -1.32 -20.51 7.53
N PRO A 22 -1.45 -21.21 8.67
CA PRO A 22 -1.52 -20.55 9.96
C PRO A 22 -0.19 -19.91 10.35
N PHE A 23 0.91 -20.17 9.63
CA PHE A 23 2.28 -19.89 10.05
C PHE A 23 2.86 -18.57 9.57
N LEU A 24 2.17 -17.84 8.68
CA LEU A 24 2.71 -16.60 8.11
C LEU A 24 3.06 -15.61 9.22
N ILE A 25 2.13 -15.38 10.14
CA ILE A 25 2.32 -14.40 11.20
C ILE A 25 3.43 -14.82 12.16
N GLU A 26 3.50 -16.09 12.56
CA GLU A 26 4.56 -16.64 13.41
C GLU A 26 5.93 -16.56 12.71
N THR A 27 5.96 -16.73 11.40
CA THR A 27 7.18 -16.57 10.59
C THR A 27 7.62 -15.11 10.54
N LEU A 28 6.69 -14.18 10.33
CA LEU A 28 7.00 -12.75 10.31
C LEU A 28 7.46 -12.25 11.69
N GLN A 29 6.80 -12.69 12.77
CA GLN A 29 7.17 -12.38 14.16
C GLN A 29 8.60 -12.81 14.51
N GLN A 30 9.13 -13.81 13.80
CA GLN A 30 10.49 -14.31 13.97
C GLN A 30 11.56 -13.42 13.31
N LEU A 31 11.18 -12.50 12.43
CA LEU A 31 12.07 -11.61 11.68
C LEU A 31 12.32 -10.29 12.43
N THR A 32 12.86 -10.36 13.64
CA THR A 32 12.99 -9.20 14.54
C THR A 32 13.92 -8.08 14.05
N GLN A 33 14.74 -8.35 13.02
CA GLN A 33 15.61 -7.34 12.38
C GLN A 33 14.95 -6.67 11.17
N LEU A 34 13.70 -7.01 10.85
CA LEU A 34 13.01 -6.48 9.68
C LEU A 34 12.76 -4.98 9.82
N GLN A 35 13.13 -4.23 8.78
CA GLN A 35 12.97 -2.78 8.68
C GLN A 35 11.96 -2.39 7.60
N HIS A 36 11.85 -3.20 6.55
CA HIS A 36 10.91 -3.04 5.45
C HIS A 36 10.06 -4.31 5.30
N LEU A 37 8.75 -4.14 5.37
CA LEU A 37 7.79 -5.19 5.11
C LEU A 37 6.75 -4.72 4.09
N ASP A 38 6.70 -5.37 2.94
CA ASP A 38 5.67 -5.15 1.94
C ASP A 38 4.67 -6.31 1.92
N LEU A 39 3.44 -6.01 2.31
CA LEU A 39 2.28 -6.90 2.28
C LEU A 39 1.25 -6.44 1.23
N SER A 40 1.58 -5.49 0.36
CA SER A 40 0.62 -4.90 -0.56
C SER A 40 0.11 -5.89 -1.61
N LYS A 41 -1.04 -5.58 -2.18
CA LYS A 41 -1.70 -6.38 -3.21
C LYS A 41 -2.44 -5.44 -4.14
N ASP A 42 -2.17 -5.53 -5.44
CA ASP A 42 -2.76 -4.63 -6.45
C ASP A 42 -3.66 -5.38 -7.44
N ASP A 43 -4.34 -6.40 -6.92
CA ASP A 43 -5.04 -7.39 -7.72
C ASP A 43 -6.10 -6.76 -8.63
N PRO A 44 -5.94 -6.85 -9.96
CA PRO A 44 -6.88 -6.26 -10.91
C PRO A 44 -8.15 -7.10 -11.13
N GLU A 45 -8.29 -8.28 -10.50
CA GLU A 45 -9.39 -9.20 -10.77
C GLU A 45 -10.52 -9.16 -9.73
N GLU A 46 -11.27 -8.05 -9.71
CA GLU A 46 -12.63 -8.03 -9.14
C GLU A 46 -13.67 -8.75 -10.03
N ASN A 47 -13.30 -9.31 -11.20
CA ASN A 47 -14.29 -9.76 -12.20
C ASN A 47 -13.96 -11.02 -13.01
N MET A 48 -13.17 -11.96 -12.49
CA MET A 48 -13.26 -13.34 -12.99
C MET A 48 -14.29 -14.04 -12.12
N GLY A 49 -15.45 -14.40 -12.69
CA GLY A 49 -16.61 -15.01 -12.01
C GLY A 49 -16.33 -16.36 -11.37
N LEU A 50 -15.34 -16.41 -10.48
CA LEU A 50 -14.97 -17.52 -9.65
C LEU A 50 -16.04 -17.65 -8.56
N PRO A 51 -16.44 -18.90 -8.22
CA PRO A 51 -17.31 -19.14 -7.09
C PRO A 51 -16.76 -18.50 -5.82
N ALA A 52 -17.63 -17.93 -4.98
CA ALA A 52 -17.27 -17.20 -3.75
C ALA A 52 -16.35 -17.97 -2.76
N PHE A 53 -16.22 -19.29 -2.90
CA PHE A 53 -15.30 -20.11 -2.10
C PHE A 53 -13.86 -20.15 -2.63
N LEU A 54 -13.63 -19.73 -3.87
CA LEU A 54 -12.31 -19.49 -4.49
C LEU A 54 -11.97 -17.98 -4.52
N ASP A 55 -12.83 -17.17 -3.92
CA ASP A 55 -12.69 -15.72 -3.89
C ASP A 55 -11.46 -15.34 -3.06
N CYS A 56 -10.36 -15.10 -3.77
CA CYS A 56 -9.12 -14.61 -3.21
C CYS A 56 -9.19 -13.11 -2.90
N SER A 57 -10.38 -12.46 -2.96
CA SER A 57 -10.61 -11.06 -2.55
C SER A 57 -10.39 -10.80 -1.07
N GLN A 58 -10.11 -11.84 -0.26
CA GLN A 58 -9.86 -11.68 1.16
C GLN A 58 -8.76 -10.65 1.39
N ILE A 59 -9.16 -9.56 2.03
CA ILE A 59 -8.25 -8.56 2.57
C ILE A 59 -7.46 -9.25 3.66
N LEU A 60 -6.13 -9.24 3.54
CA LEU A 60 -5.26 -10.12 4.31
C LEU A 60 -4.80 -9.50 5.63
N VAL A 61 -4.78 -8.18 5.71
CA VAL A 61 -4.26 -7.46 6.87
C VAL A 61 -5.42 -6.72 7.54
N ASP A 62 -5.85 -7.26 8.67
CA ASP A 62 -6.83 -6.65 9.55
C ASP A 62 -6.19 -6.20 10.88
N LYS A 63 -7.05 -5.70 11.76
CA LYS A 63 -6.70 -5.29 13.11
C LYS A 63 -5.92 -6.38 13.86
N ASP A 64 -6.48 -7.58 13.95
CA ASP A 64 -5.94 -8.66 14.76
C ASP A 64 -4.56 -9.11 14.24
N PHE A 65 -4.38 -9.09 12.92
CA PHE A 65 -3.09 -9.36 12.27
C PHE A 65 -2.03 -8.34 12.71
N LEU A 66 -2.32 -7.04 12.63
CA LEU A 66 -1.36 -6.00 13.01
C LEU A 66 -1.08 -5.96 14.52
N GLU A 67 -2.10 -6.16 15.36
CA GLU A 67 -1.94 -6.23 16.82
C GLU A 67 -0.99 -7.35 17.23
N ARG A 68 -1.05 -8.50 16.54
CA ARG A 68 -0.14 -9.63 16.77
C ARG A 68 1.25 -9.40 16.17
N LEU A 69 1.34 -8.77 15.01
CA LEU A 69 2.59 -8.65 14.26
C LEU A 69 3.51 -7.54 14.79
N LEU A 70 2.98 -6.31 14.94
CA LEU A 70 3.78 -5.11 15.17
C LEU A 70 4.64 -5.17 16.44
N PRO A 71 4.16 -5.69 17.58
CA PRO A 71 4.99 -5.78 18.79
C PRO A 71 6.26 -6.65 18.62
N SER A 72 6.28 -7.53 17.61
CA SER A 72 7.41 -8.42 17.32
C SER A 72 8.43 -7.83 16.34
N LEU A 73 8.14 -6.66 15.75
CA LEU A 73 8.97 -6.01 14.73
C LEU A 73 9.49 -4.65 15.20
N PRO A 74 10.35 -4.58 16.24
CA PRO A 74 10.77 -3.30 16.84
C PRO A 74 11.58 -2.40 15.89
N ASN A 75 12.15 -2.96 14.82
CA ASN A 75 12.98 -2.21 13.87
C ASN A 75 12.23 -1.78 12.61
N LEU A 76 10.93 -2.06 12.49
CA LEU A 76 10.13 -1.73 11.32
C LEU A 76 10.06 -0.20 11.14
N THR A 77 10.42 0.26 9.94
CA THR A 77 10.35 1.68 9.58
C THR A 77 9.56 1.91 8.30
N TRP A 78 9.33 0.86 7.53
CA TRP A 78 8.59 0.89 6.28
C TRP A 78 7.62 -0.28 6.27
N LEU A 79 6.34 0.03 6.10
CA LEU A 79 5.27 -0.95 5.99
C LEU A 79 4.38 -0.57 4.82
N ASP A 80 4.07 -1.51 3.94
CA ASP A 80 3.12 -1.27 2.86
C ASP A 80 1.98 -2.29 2.91
N LEU A 81 0.77 -1.76 3.02
CA LEU A 81 -0.48 -2.49 3.13
C LEU A 81 -1.44 -2.14 1.98
N SER A 82 -0.95 -1.44 0.95
CA SER A 82 -1.77 -0.94 -0.15
C SER A 82 -2.58 -2.05 -0.79
N GLY A 83 -3.87 -1.79 -1.04
CA GLY A 83 -4.85 -2.74 -1.58
C GLY A 83 -5.06 -4.01 -0.77
N ASN A 84 -4.54 -4.09 0.46
CA ASN A 84 -4.55 -5.32 1.26
C ASN A 84 -4.88 -5.12 2.74
N ALA A 85 -5.52 -4.00 3.09
CA ALA A 85 -5.83 -3.62 4.47
C ALA A 85 -7.32 -3.29 4.68
N LYS A 86 -7.91 -3.78 5.78
CA LYS A 86 -9.30 -3.47 6.18
C LYS A 86 -9.36 -3.10 7.66
N PHE A 87 -9.62 -1.82 7.92
CA PHE A 87 -9.66 -1.27 9.27
C PHE A 87 -10.75 -0.23 9.39
N SER A 88 -11.33 -0.12 10.58
CA SER A 88 -12.13 1.04 10.96
C SER A 88 -11.24 2.16 11.51
N PHE A 89 -11.77 3.37 11.60
CA PHE A 89 -11.10 4.49 12.27
C PHE A 89 -10.70 4.16 13.73
N GLY A 90 -11.50 3.33 14.42
CA GLY A 90 -11.20 2.89 15.78
C GLY A 90 -9.93 2.03 15.88
N ASP A 91 -9.58 1.31 14.81
CA ASP A 91 -8.47 0.36 14.80
C ASP A 91 -7.12 1.04 14.60
N LEU A 92 -7.06 2.23 13.97
CA LEU A 92 -5.81 3.01 13.89
C LEU A 92 -5.30 3.44 15.27
N LYS A 93 -6.20 3.70 16.22
CA LYS A 93 -5.78 3.99 17.60
C LYS A 93 -5.04 2.81 18.21
N LEU A 94 -5.41 1.58 17.85
CA LEU A 94 -4.77 0.36 18.31
C LEU A 94 -3.42 0.16 17.64
N PHE A 95 -3.29 0.56 16.36
CA PHE A 95 -1.99 0.62 15.69
C PHE A 95 -0.98 1.47 16.49
N GLN A 96 -1.36 2.68 16.91
CA GLN A 96 -0.50 3.55 17.72
C GLN A 96 -0.18 2.96 19.11
N GLN A 97 -1.10 2.18 19.69
CA GLN A 97 -0.87 1.51 20.98
C GLN A 97 0.09 0.31 20.85
N CYS A 98 -0.06 -0.49 19.81
CA CYS A 98 0.78 -1.67 19.54
C CYS A 98 2.14 -1.30 18.95
N TYR A 99 2.24 -0.13 18.32
CA TYR A 99 3.45 0.35 17.66
C TYR A 99 3.64 1.86 17.88
N PRO A 100 4.23 2.25 19.03
CA PRO A 100 4.31 3.65 19.42
C PRO A 100 5.34 4.46 18.59
N GLN A 101 6.18 3.79 17.79
CA GLN A 101 7.15 4.46 16.93
C GLN A 101 6.53 4.92 15.62
N MET A 102 6.95 6.10 15.15
CA MET A 102 6.50 6.63 13.87
C MET A 102 7.23 5.94 12.72
N LEU A 103 6.48 5.44 11.74
CA LEU A 103 7.07 4.85 10.54
C LEU A 103 7.68 5.94 9.64
N LYS A 104 8.77 5.63 8.95
CA LYS A 104 9.28 6.49 7.87
C LYS A 104 8.37 6.46 6.64
N PHE A 105 7.69 5.33 6.44
CA PHE A 105 6.73 5.14 5.36
C PHE A 105 5.61 4.17 5.77
N LEU A 106 4.38 4.53 5.41
CA LEU A 106 3.23 3.65 5.49
C LEU A 106 2.44 3.67 4.16
N GLY A 107 2.35 2.53 3.50
CA GLY A 107 1.59 2.40 2.25
C GLY A 107 0.15 2.01 2.47
N LEU A 108 -0.79 2.88 2.06
CA LEU A 108 -2.23 2.73 2.26
C LEU A 108 -3.03 3.00 0.97
N PHE A 109 -2.37 2.97 -0.19
CA PHE A 109 -3.03 3.23 -1.46
C PHE A 109 -4.11 2.19 -1.76
N MET A 110 -5.26 2.61 -2.28
CA MET A 110 -6.44 1.75 -2.48
C MET A 110 -6.93 1.10 -1.18
N THR A 111 -6.88 1.85 -0.08
CA THR A 111 -7.48 1.48 1.21
C THR A 111 -8.25 2.65 1.78
N ASP A 112 -9.29 2.40 2.57
CA ASP A 112 -10.08 3.48 3.20
C ASP A 112 -9.29 4.25 4.28
N MET A 113 -8.18 3.67 4.78
CA MET A 113 -7.38 4.20 5.88
C MET A 113 -6.63 5.49 5.52
N CYS A 114 -6.30 5.69 4.25
CA CYS A 114 -5.47 6.81 3.81
C CYS A 114 -6.13 8.18 4.06
N SER A 115 -7.44 8.20 4.30
CA SER A 115 -8.22 9.41 4.60
C SER A 115 -8.17 9.84 6.07
N PHE A 116 -7.56 9.06 6.96
CA PHE A 116 -7.62 9.32 8.39
C PHE A 116 -6.68 10.48 8.80
N PRO A 117 -7.09 11.34 9.76
CA PRO A 117 -6.38 12.58 10.07
C PRO A 117 -4.99 12.41 10.72
N GLU A 118 -4.75 11.30 11.44
CA GLU A 118 -3.52 11.07 12.20
C GLU A 118 -2.92 9.71 11.88
N ILE A 119 -2.25 9.62 10.73
CA ILE A 119 -1.57 8.40 10.29
C ILE A 119 -0.14 8.42 10.87
N PRO A 120 0.31 7.39 11.60
CA PRO A 120 1.58 7.39 12.32
C PRO A 120 2.79 7.14 11.41
N ALA A 121 2.98 7.97 10.39
CA ALA A 121 4.10 7.90 9.47
C ALA A 121 4.53 9.27 8.90
N ASP A 122 5.83 9.44 8.64
CA ASP A 122 6.38 10.63 7.96
C ASP A 122 5.84 10.78 6.53
N GLN A 123 5.74 9.65 5.83
CA GLN A 123 5.29 9.56 4.45
C GLN A 123 4.20 8.51 4.33
N VAL A 124 3.10 8.87 3.67
CA VAL A 124 1.95 8.01 3.47
C VAL A 124 1.60 7.99 1.98
N SER A 125 1.71 6.82 1.34
CA SER A 125 1.08 6.63 0.02
C SER A 125 -0.39 6.30 0.23
N GLY A 126 -1.25 6.79 -0.64
CA GLY A 126 -2.70 6.82 -0.39
C GLY A 126 -3.44 7.57 -1.48
N ASN A 127 -4.76 7.53 -1.41
CA ASN A 127 -5.68 8.26 -2.29
C ASN A 127 -6.55 9.26 -1.52
N GLY A 128 -6.17 9.63 -0.29
CA GLY A 128 -6.91 10.57 0.55
C GLY A 128 -6.63 12.05 0.25
N ASN A 129 -5.51 12.37 -0.40
CA ASN A 129 -5.17 13.73 -0.85
C ASN A 129 -4.05 13.74 -1.91
N VAL A 130 -3.81 14.91 -2.50
CA VAL A 130 -2.80 15.13 -3.57
C VAL A 130 -1.40 14.68 -3.17
N LYS A 131 -0.97 14.97 -1.93
CA LYS A 131 0.38 14.60 -1.43
C LYS A 131 0.53 13.08 -1.41
N GLN A 132 -0.49 12.37 -0.92
CA GLN A 132 -0.50 10.91 -0.90
C GLN A 132 -0.51 10.31 -2.31
N ILE A 133 -1.37 10.83 -3.21
CA ILE A 133 -1.47 10.31 -4.59
C ILE A 133 -0.15 10.52 -5.34
N THR A 134 0.45 11.70 -5.19
CA THR A 134 1.75 12.01 -5.80
C THR A 134 2.84 11.06 -5.30
N LEU A 135 2.83 10.71 -4.00
CA LEU A 135 3.75 9.73 -3.45
C LEU A 135 3.45 8.32 -4.00
N SER A 136 2.19 7.93 -4.12
CA SER A 136 1.78 6.66 -4.72
C SER A 136 2.32 6.49 -6.15
N VAL A 137 2.23 7.52 -7.00
CA VAL A 137 2.81 7.49 -8.36
C VAL A 137 4.32 7.24 -8.32
N LYS A 138 5.04 7.86 -7.37
CA LYS A 138 6.49 7.72 -7.24
C LYS A 138 6.90 6.34 -6.73
N ILE A 139 6.22 5.83 -5.70
CA ILE A 139 6.56 4.55 -5.04
C ILE A 139 6.16 3.36 -5.90
N TYR A 140 5.01 3.44 -6.59
CA TYR A 140 4.44 2.33 -7.36
C TYR A 140 4.79 2.39 -8.85
N ASN A 141 5.86 3.08 -9.22
CA ASN A 141 6.26 3.26 -10.62
C ASN A 141 6.43 1.94 -11.41
N ASN A 142 6.70 0.83 -10.74
CA ASN A 142 6.89 -0.51 -11.32
C ASN A 142 5.71 -1.47 -11.04
N ARG A 143 4.57 -0.95 -10.55
CA ARG A 143 3.36 -1.73 -10.25
C ARG A 143 2.21 -1.20 -11.12
N PRO A 144 1.97 -1.80 -12.31
CA PRO A 144 1.09 -1.21 -13.31
C PRO A 144 -0.32 -0.90 -12.83
N THR A 145 -0.93 -1.76 -12.00
CA THR A 145 -2.29 -1.53 -11.49
C THR A 145 -2.32 -0.33 -10.54
N PHE A 146 -1.43 -0.30 -9.53
CA PHE A 146 -1.33 0.84 -8.62
C PHE A 146 -0.98 2.13 -9.36
N LEU A 147 -0.04 2.09 -10.30
CA LEU A 147 0.37 3.26 -11.05
C LEU A 147 -0.77 3.82 -11.90
N THR A 148 -1.48 2.96 -12.63
CA THR A 148 -2.63 3.34 -13.46
C THR A 148 -3.74 3.98 -12.61
N SER A 149 -4.05 3.38 -11.45
CA SER A 149 -5.04 3.93 -10.52
C SER A 149 -4.59 5.28 -9.95
N ALA A 150 -3.33 5.42 -9.53
CA ALA A 150 -2.82 6.65 -8.95
C ALA A 150 -2.80 7.80 -9.98
N MET A 151 -2.43 7.51 -11.22
CA MET A 151 -2.47 8.49 -12.31
C MET A 151 -3.91 8.94 -12.61
N ARG A 152 -4.87 8.02 -12.56
CA ARG A 152 -6.29 8.35 -12.76
C ARG A 152 -6.83 9.27 -11.66
N GLU A 153 -6.52 8.98 -10.40
CA GLU A 153 -6.88 9.87 -9.27
C GLU A 153 -6.25 11.25 -9.44
N LEU A 154 -4.98 11.31 -9.84
CA LEU A 154 -4.29 12.57 -10.07
C LEU A 154 -4.94 13.39 -11.19
N PHE A 155 -5.33 12.73 -12.29
CA PHE A 155 -6.03 13.38 -13.40
C PHE A 155 -7.39 13.95 -12.99
N ASN A 156 -8.18 13.21 -12.18
CA ASN A 156 -9.45 13.70 -11.65
C ASN A 156 -9.26 15.00 -10.86
N ILE A 157 -8.23 15.07 -10.00
CA ILE A 157 -7.91 16.27 -9.23
C ILE A 157 -7.52 17.44 -10.15
N ILE A 158 -6.68 17.20 -11.17
CA ILE A 158 -6.28 18.26 -12.11
C ILE A 158 -7.51 18.82 -12.85
N ARG A 159 -8.42 17.93 -13.27
CA ARG A 159 -9.65 18.29 -13.99
C ARG A 159 -10.59 19.13 -13.15
N ASP A 160 -10.69 18.85 -11.85
CA ASP A 160 -11.63 19.54 -10.96
C ASP A 160 -11.17 20.97 -10.57
N GLU A 161 -10.09 21.48 -11.19
CA GLU A 161 -9.59 22.86 -11.13
C GLU A 161 -9.37 23.42 -9.71
N TYR A 162 -8.76 22.64 -8.83
CA TYR A 162 -8.37 23.14 -7.51
C TYR A 162 -7.43 24.36 -7.62
N PRO A 163 -7.78 25.52 -7.02
CA PRO A 163 -7.10 26.79 -7.26
C PRO A 163 -5.65 26.81 -6.78
N ASP A 164 -5.32 26.03 -5.75
CA ASP A 164 -3.98 25.96 -5.15
C ASP A 164 -3.14 24.78 -5.70
N LEU A 165 -3.63 24.09 -6.73
CA LEU A 165 -2.94 22.92 -7.29
C LEU A 165 -1.78 23.34 -8.20
N ASP A 166 -0.57 22.86 -7.89
CA ASP A 166 0.59 22.98 -8.80
C ASP A 166 0.45 22.00 -9.96
N LYS A 167 -0.25 22.43 -11.01
CA LYS A 167 -0.49 21.63 -12.22
C LYS A 167 0.81 21.21 -12.91
N ASN A 168 1.85 22.03 -12.87
CA ASN A 168 3.13 21.71 -13.51
C ASN A 168 3.83 20.56 -12.78
N LEU A 169 3.85 20.59 -11.45
CA LEU A 169 4.38 19.49 -10.65
C LEU A 169 3.62 18.19 -10.93
N MET A 170 2.29 18.24 -11.02
CA MET A 170 1.48 17.05 -11.28
C MET A 170 1.73 16.49 -12.69
N CYS A 171 1.80 17.36 -13.71
CA CYS A 171 2.16 16.96 -15.06
C CYS A 171 3.55 16.32 -15.11
N ASN A 172 4.55 16.88 -14.42
CA ASN A 172 5.88 16.30 -14.35
C ASN A 172 5.90 14.92 -13.69
N VAL A 173 5.05 14.71 -12.67
CA VAL A 173 4.89 13.40 -12.01
C VAL A 173 4.29 12.38 -12.97
N VAL A 174 3.25 12.75 -13.72
CA VAL A 174 2.62 11.90 -14.76
C VAL A 174 3.61 11.58 -15.87
N LEU A 175 4.30 12.58 -16.41
CA LEU A 175 5.29 12.40 -17.48
C LEU A 175 6.42 11.47 -17.03
N GLY A 176 6.95 11.67 -15.82
CA GLY A 176 7.98 10.78 -15.27
C GLY A 176 7.50 9.33 -15.13
N ALA A 177 6.24 9.11 -14.74
CA ALA A 177 5.65 7.78 -14.74
C ALA A 177 5.57 7.17 -16.15
N MET A 178 5.06 7.92 -17.13
CA MET A 178 4.98 7.48 -18.52
C MET A 178 6.36 7.16 -19.13
N GLU A 179 7.36 8.00 -18.85
CA GLU A 179 8.76 7.81 -19.30
C GLU A 179 9.39 6.56 -18.67
N SER A 180 9.05 6.25 -17.42
CA SER A 180 9.54 5.03 -16.75
C SER A 180 8.89 3.74 -17.30
N GLN A 181 7.72 3.84 -17.93
CA GLN A 181 6.89 2.71 -18.38
C GLN A 181 6.52 2.78 -19.87
N THR A 182 7.49 3.10 -20.73
CA THR A 182 7.27 3.35 -22.18
C THR A 182 6.62 2.19 -22.97
N LYS A 183 6.74 0.95 -22.50
CA LYS A 183 6.21 -0.25 -23.17
C LYS A 183 4.81 -0.64 -22.73
N ASP A 184 4.33 -0.10 -21.61
CA ASP A 184 3.01 -0.45 -21.06
C ASP A 184 1.93 0.45 -21.67
N LYS A 185 1.12 -0.12 -22.57
CA LYS A 185 0.06 0.63 -23.27
C LYS A 185 -1.02 1.15 -22.33
N HIS A 186 -1.30 0.47 -21.22
CA HIS A 186 -2.33 0.92 -20.26
C HIS A 186 -1.85 2.18 -19.55
N ILE A 187 -0.58 2.21 -19.13
CA ILE A 187 0.02 3.39 -18.50
C ILE A 187 0.13 4.55 -19.50
N GLN A 188 0.54 4.28 -20.74
CA GLN A 188 0.60 5.32 -21.78
C GLN A 188 -0.77 5.90 -22.12
N LEU A 189 -1.85 5.11 -22.03
CA LEU A 189 -3.22 5.58 -22.21
C LEU A 189 -3.73 6.35 -20.99
N ALA A 190 -3.37 5.92 -19.77
CA ALA A 190 -3.80 6.57 -18.53
C ALA A 190 -3.19 7.97 -18.34
N GLY A 191 -2.04 8.24 -18.96
CA GLY A 191 -1.38 9.55 -18.91
C GLY A 191 -1.76 10.53 -20.03
N ARG A 192 -2.71 10.18 -20.90
CA ARG A 192 -3.24 11.06 -21.95
C ARG A 192 -4.47 11.82 -21.46
#